data_AF-A0A0B1SVZ4-F1
#
_entry.id   AF-A0A0B1SVZ4-F1
#
_cell.length_a   1.000
_cell.length_b   1.000
_cell.length_c   1.000
_cell.angle_alpha   90.00
_cell.angle_beta   90.00
_cell.angle_gamma   90.00
#
_symmetry.space_group_name_H-M   'P 1'
#
loop_
_entity.id
_entity.type
_entity.pdbx_description
1 polymer ?
#
loop_
_entity_poly.entity_id
_entity_poly.type
_entity_poly.pdbx_seq_one_letter_code
_entity_poly.pdbx_strand_id
1 'polypeptide(L)'
;MNGLARILLKFANQVGDDQRALIIQTVQAGHLVGDTVYQLAATLRPEMGLLDDLSLSKWKNETARCQTIMKLILHPPTRADVSDLIAAVLLSPCVKLGSFVDVIDLLSEKELKEYLVSMCRFLADRRRAPLSDLQRLISKLHGRLDLADMAKILDSCFSRLLDSPCLLEELCKAYGQDCLNHPALSDIHDRLAVEITKAVSHSDWEIRDTVVEIAAAVPCFRPMLGPLIPLVRFDPSPYVRAAALRCLILDSKYHQDELPQLCESVVLLDADAEPRLVAIRHLQSDVAKNIQHIFRILPKAIEDTDDEVRRIMVDMCPVLLAVEEYAADTVKELQEWTEDVEIGAAVRAVLGEAPAEKPNPVEHILAEMMSALRVNIDDTIDCY
;
A
#
# COMPACT_ATOMS: atom_id res chain seq x y z
N MET A 1 0.69 -14.21 27.47
CA MET A 1 2.13 -14.59 27.35
C MET A 1 2.97 -13.50 26.70
N ASN A 2 2.65 -13.00 25.49
CA ASN A 2 3.33 -11.82 24.93
C ASN A 2 3.26 -10.58 25.85
N GLY A 3 2.15 -10.36 26.56
CA GLY A 3 2.05 -9.30 27.58
C GLY A 3 3.05 -9.46 28.73
N LEU A 4 3.28 -10.68 29.21
CA LEU A 4 4.29 -10.97 30.25
C LEU A 4 5.71 -10.78 29.70
N ALA A 5 5.98 -11.25 28.48
CA ALA A 5 7.27 -11.03 27.82
C ALA A 5 7.57 -9.53 27.61
N ARG A 6 6.56 -8.71 27.28
CA ARG A 6 6.72 -7.24 27.19
C ARG A 6 7.07 -6.61 28.52
N ILE A 7 6.45 -7.07 29.61
CA ILE A 7 6.76 -6.59 30.96
C ILE A 7 8.20 -7.00 31.32
N LEU A 8 8.55 -8.28 31.16
CA LEU A 8 9.89 -8.79 31.46
C LEU A 8 10.98 -8.11 30.63
N LEU A 9 10.69 -7.77 29.36
CA LEU A 9 11.63 -7.04 28.51
C LEU A 9 11.94 -5.65 29.07
N LYS A 10 10.95 -4.94 29.63
CA LYS A 10 11.17 -3.65 30.29
C LYS A 10 12.06 -3.75 31.53
N PHE A 11 12.08 -4.91 32.18
CA PHE A 11 12.86 -5.17 33.38
C PHE A 11 14.04 -6.12 33.13
N ALA A 12 14.46 -6.31 31.88
CA ALA A 12 15.47 -7.31 31.50
C ALA A 12 16.78 -7.17 32.31
N ASN A 13 17.22 -5.93 32.56
CA ASN A 13 18.42 -5.63 33.34
C ASN A 13 18.31 -5.99 34.84
N GLN A 14 17.10 -6.23 35.34
CA GLN A 14 16.81 -6.54 36.75
C GLN A 14 16.54 -8.04 36.97
N VAL A 15 16.48 -8.84 35.90
CA VAL A 15 16.29 -10.30 35.98
C VAL A 15 17.60 -10.94 36.44
N GLY A 16 17.54 -11.74 37.51
CA GLY A 16 18.71 -12.47 38.03
C GLY A 16 19.10 -13.68 37.18
N ASP A 17 20.33 -14.17 37.31
CA ASP A 17 20.91 -15.19 36.42
C ASP A 17 20.11 -16.50 36.38
N ASP A 18 19.63 -16.99 37.53
CA ASP A 18 18.78 -18.20 37.59
C ASP A 18 17.46 -18.02 36.83
N GLN A 19 16.87 -16.84 36.92
CA GLN A 19 15.63 -16.51 36.21
C GLN A 19 15.89 -16.38 34.71
N ARG A 20 17.03 -15.81 34.30
CA ARG A 20 17.45 -15.77 32.89
C ARG A 20 17.60 -17.17 32.34
N ALA A 21 18.31 -18.06 33.03
CA ALA A 21 18.50 -19.45 32.62
C ALA A 21 17.16 -20.18 32.45
N LEU A 22 16.24 -20.03 33.41
CA LEU A 22 14.90 -20.63 33.33
C LEU A 22 14.09 -20.09 32.14
N ILE A 23 14.13 -18.78 31.89
CA ILE A 23 13.44 -18.17 30.75
C ILE A 23 14.00 -18.73 29.44
N ILE A 24 15.33 -18.74 29.26
CA ILE A 24 15.98 -19.28 28.05
C ILE A 24 15.61 -20.75 27.84
N GLN A 25 15.67 -21.59 28.88
CA GLN A 25 15.29 -23.00 28.81
C GLN A 25 13.81 -23.17 28.42
N THR A 26 12.93 -22.30 28.92
CA THR A 26 11.50 -22.34 28.62
C THR A 26 11.21 -21.96 27.16
N VAL A 27 11.93 -20.97 26.62
CA VAL A 27 11.86 -20.60 25.20
C VAL A 27 12.37 -21.74 24.32
N GLN A 28 13.54 -22.31 24.64
CA GLN A 28 14.15 -23.45 23.95
C GLN A 28 13.25 -24.69 23.90
N ALA A 29 12.57 -24.98 25.01
CA ALA A 29 11.61 -26.08 25.12
C ALA A 29 10.31 -25.85 24.32
N GLY A 30 10.14 -24.68 23.69
CA GLY A 30 8.98 -24.33 22.87
C GLY A 30 7.72 -23.98 23.67
N HIS A 31 7.83 -23.77 24.98
CA HIS A 31 6.69 -23.40 25.83
C HIS A 31 6.34 -21.90 25.72
N LEU A 32 7.25 -21.08 25.17
CA LEU A 32 7.03 -19.66 24.87
C LEU A 32 7.34 -19.39 23.40
N VAL A 33 6.39 -18.77 22.68
CA VAL A 33 6.49 -18.48 21.25
C VAL A 33 5.99 -17.05 21.00
N GLY A 34 6.74 -16.27 20.24
CA GLY A 34 6.34 -14.93 19.82
C GLY A 34 7.52 -13.99 19.64
N ASP A 35 7.36 -12.98 18.79
CA ASP A 35 8.43 -12.04 18.45
C ASP A 35 9.05 -11.36 19.69
N THR A 36 8.21 -10.90 20.62
CA THR A 36 8.67 -10.30 21.89
C THR A 36 9.38 -11.31 22.80
N VAL A 37 9.02 -12.59 22.74
CA VAL A 37 9.67 -13.65 23.51
C VAL A 37 11.09 -13.88 22.99
N TYR A 38 11.27 -13.94 21.67
CA TYR A 38 12.58 -14.10 21.06
C TYR A 38 13.46 -12.87 21.30
N GLN A 39 12.87 -11.67 21.25
CA GLN A 39 13.56 -10.43 21.62
C GLN A 39 14.01 -10.46 23.08
N LEU A 40 13.16 -10.93 23.99
CA LEU A 40 13.50 -11.10 25.40
C LEU A 40 14.67 -12.07 25.58
N ALA A 41 14.63 -13.23 24.92
CA ALA A 41 15.71 -14.21 24.99
C ALA A 41 17.05 -13.60 24.53
N ALA A 42 17.06 -12.94 23.37
CA ALA A 42 18.23 -12.26 22.84
C ALA A 42 18.75 -11.13 23.75
N THR A 43 17.85 -10.41 24.43
CA THR A 43 18.20 -9.32 25.35
C THR A 43 18.77 -9.84 26.67
N LEU A 44 18.20 -10.90 27.21
CA LEU A 44 18.66 -11.50 28.48
C LEU A 44 19.99 -12.22 28.33
N ARG A 45 20.29 -12.73 27.13
CA ARG A 45 21.50 -13.50 26.85
C ARG A 45 22.08 -13.19 25.46
N PRO A 46 22.73 -12.03 25.28
CA PRO A 46 23.27 -11.60 23.99
C PRO A 46 24.47 -12.43 23.51
N GLU A 47 25.14 -13.14 24.41
CA GLU A 47 26.36 -13.92 24.15
C GLU A 47 26.13 -15.39 23.71
N MET A 48 24.88 -15.76 23.42
CA MET A 48 24.53 -17.13 23.00
C MET A 48 25.34 -17.60 21.78
N GLY A 49 25.99 -18.76 21.88
CA GLY A 49 26.75 -19.38 20.80
C GLY A 49 26.01 -20.53 20.10
N LEU A 50 26.53 -20.94 18.95
CA LEU A 50 25.96 -22.05 18.14
C LEU A 50 26.25 -23.44 18.72
N LEU A 51 27.35 -23.59 19.46
CA LEU A 51 27.75 -24.87 20.05
C LEU A 51 27.10 -25.13 21.41
N ASP A 52 26.54 -24.10 22.03
CA ASP A 52 25.93 -24.15 23.35
C ASP A 52 24.43 -23.82 23.29
N ASP A 53 24.01 -22.57 23.42
CA ASP A 53 22.60 -22.22 23.64
C ASP A 53 21.75 -22.20 22.37
N LEU A 54 22.38 -22.06 21.21
CA LEU A 54 21.72 -22.07 19.91
C LEU A 54 21.96 -23.38 19.16
N SER A 55 22.45 -24.42 19.86
CA SER A 55 22.62 -25.75 19.28
C SER A 55 21.25 -26.33 18.89
N LEU A 56 21.19 -27.00 17.75
CA LEU A 56 19.95 -27.62 17.25
C LEU A 56 19.34 -28.57 18.29
N SER A 57 20.16 -29.27 19.07
CA SER A 57 19.73 -30.22 20.10
C SER A 57 18.98 -29.59 21.28
N LYS A 58 19.17 -28.30 21.55
CA LYS A 58 18.50 -27.61 22.66
C LYS A 58 17.13 -27.05 22.28
N TRP A 59 16.83 -26.90 20.99
CA TRP A 59 15.61 -26.26 20.53
C TRP A 59 14.61 -27.28 19.99
N LYS A 60 13.39 -27.31 20.57
CA LYS A 60 12.30 -28.15 20.03
C LYS A 60 11.70 -27.59 18.74
N ASN A 61 11.88 -26.30 18.48
CA ASN A 61 11.31 -25.59 17.33
C ASN A 61 12.40 -24.79 16.60
N GLU A 62 12.73 -25.25 15.39
CA GLU A 62 13.76 -24.62 14.56
C GLU A 62 13.40 -23.21 14.11
N THR A 63 12.13 -22.93 13.86
CA THR A 63 11.68 -21.57 13.54
C THR A 63 11.91 -20.63 14.72
N ALA A 64 11.62 -21.06 15.95
CA ALA A 64 11.88 -20.27 17.16
C ALA A 64 13.38 -20.02 17.37
N ARG A 65 14.21 -21.02 17.10
CA ARG A 65 15.67 -20.90 17.13
C ARG A 65 16.15 -19.85 16.15
N CYS A 66 15.80 -19.98 14.87
CA CYS A 66 16.18 -19.04 13.83
C CYS A 66 15.70 -17.60 14.11
N GLN A 67 14.48 -17.44 14.62
CA GLN A 67 13.97 -16.11 15.00
C GLN A 67 14.75 -15.50 16.16
N THR A 68 15.15 -16.30 17.15
CA THR A 68 16.00 -15.82 18.25
C THR A 68 17.39 -15.42 17.75
N ILE A 69 17.99 -16.21 16.85
CA ILE A 69 19.27 -15.87 16.20
C ILE A 69 19.14 -14.57 15.41
N MET A 70 18.06 -14.38 14.66
CA MET A 70 17.81 -13.12 13.95
C MET A 70 17.72 -11.92 14.90
N LYS A 71 17.08 -12.08 16.08
CA LYS A 71 17.08 -11.01 17.09
C LYS A 71 18.47 -10.72 17.63
N LEU A 72 19.31 -11.73 17.82
CA LEU A 72 20.71 -11.55 18.22
C LEU A 72 21.53 -10.81 17.15
N ILE A 73 21.33 -11.14 15.86
CA ILE A 73 22.02 -10.48 14.74
C ILE A 73 21.62 -9.00 14.63
N LEU A 74 20.32 -8.70 14.79
CA LEU A 74 19.76 -7.36 14.55
C LEU A 74 19.80 -6.43 15.78
N HIS A 75 20.07 -6.92 16.99
CA HIS A 75 20.27 -6.08 18.17
C HIS A 75 21.72 -5.57 18.27
N PRO A 76 21.96 -4.42 18.97
CA PRO A 76 23.27 -3.80 19.04
C PRO A 76 24.32 -4.83 19.49
N PRO A 77 25.29 -5.16 18.63
CA PRO A 77 26.09 -6.35 18.83
C PRO A 77 27.09 -6.12 19.97
N THR A 78 27.03 -6.96 20.99
CA THR A 78 28.20 -7.29 21.80
C THR A 78 29.20 -8.16 21.02
N ARG A 79 28.79 -8.74 19.88
CA ARG A 79 29.59 -9.68 19.08
C ARG A 79 30.09 -9.03 17.78
N ALA A 80 31.41 -8.94 17.61
CA ALA A 80 32.04 -8.28 16.46
C ALA A 80 31.83 -9.00 15.11
N ASP A 81 31.56 -10.31 15.13
CA ASP A 81 31.33 -11.14 13.94
C ASP A 81 30.08 -12.02 14.15
N VAL A 82 29.17 -11.98 13.18
CA VAL A 82 27.87 -12.67 13.18
C VAL A 82 27.69 -13.58 11.96
N SER A 83 28.73 -13.80 11.14
CA SER A 83 28.62 -14.61 9.91
C SER A 83 28.19 -16.06 10.19
N ASP A 84 28.64 -16.65 11.31
CA ASP A 84 28.22 -17.99 11.72
C ASP A 84 26.72 -18.06 12.05
N LEU A 85 26.20 -17.04 12.76
CA LEU A 85 24.79 -16.90 13.10
C LEU A 85 23.93 -16.72 11.84
N ILE A 86 24.38 -15.87 10.92
CA ILE A 86 23.71 -15.66 9.62
C ILE A 86 23.64 -16.98 8.85
N ALA A 87 24.75 -17.70 8.72
CA ALA A 87 24.79 -18.99 8.04
C ALA A 87 23.82 -20.00 8.68
N ALA A 88 23.76 -20.06 10.01
CA ALA A 88 22.88 -20.96 10.74
C ALA A 88 21.39 -20.69 10.49
N VAL A 89 21.01 -19.45 10.19
CA VAL A 89 19.63 -19.08 9.82
C VAL A 89 19.38 -19.31 8.34
N LEU A 90 20.24 -18.82 7.45
CA LEU A 90 19.99 -18.83 6.01
C LEU A 90 20.07 -20.24 5.40
N LEU A 91 20.82 -21.13 6.02
CA LEU A 91 20.92 -22.54 5.62
C LEU A 91 19.85 -23.43 6.30
N SER A 92 19.03 -22.86 7.19
CA SER A 92 17.94 -23.60 7.86
C SER A 92 16.82 -23.93 6.88
N PRO A 93 16.21 -25.14 6.96
CA PRO A 93 15.05 -25.48 6.13
C PRO A 93 13.83 -24.59 6.40
N CYS A 94 13.79 -23.91 7.56
CA CYS A 94 12.70 -23.01 7.95
C CYS A 94 12.90 -21.57 7.48
N VAL A 95 13.96 -21.27 6.72
CA VAL A 95 14.28 -19.90 6.28
C VAL A 95 13.12 -19.30 5.48
N LYS A 96 12.81 -18.05 5.81
CA LYS A 96 11.89 -17.17 5.08
C LYS A 96 12.68 -16.03 4.45
N LEU A 97 12.16 -15.48 3.36
CA LEU A 97 12.82 -14.40 2.64
C LEU A 97 13.08 -13.18 3.54
N GLY A 98 12.14 -12.82 4.42
CA GLY A 98 12.33 -11.73 5.38
C GLY A 98 13.62 -11.85 6.20
N SER A 99 13.98 -13.05 6.66
CA SER A 99 15.23 -13.28 7.39
C SER A 99 16.47 -12.98 6.55
N PHE A 100 16.44 -13.27 5.25
CA PHE A 100 17.53 -12.92 4.34
C PHE A 100 17.59 -11.41 4.10
N VAL A 101 16.46 -10.80 3.75
CA VAL A 101 16.33 -9.35 3.48
C VAL A 101 16.83 -8.51 4.67
N ASP A 102 16.54 -8.94 5.89
CA ASP A 102 16.95 -8.21 7.10
C ASP A 102 18.48 -8.17 7.29
N VAL A 103 19.24 -9.12 6.71
CA VAL A 103 20.70 -9.21 6.89
C VAL A 103 21.51 -8.94 5.62
N ILE A 104 20.88 -8.63 4.48
CA ILE A 104 21.60 -8.36 3.20
C ILE A 104 22.75 -7.37 3.39
N ASP A 105 22.52 -6.29 4.12
CA ASP A 105 23.51 -5.20 4.30
C ASP A 105 24.72 -5.62 5.14
N LEU A 106 24.64 -6.75 5.85
CA LEU A 106 25.73 -7.35 6.63
C LEU A 106 26.58 -8.33 5.81
N LEU A 107 26.13 -8.72 4.62
CA LEU A 107 26.80 -9.72 3.78
C LEU A 107 27.86 -9.10 2.89
N SER A 108 29.02 -9.76 2.77
CA SER A 108 29.96 -9.48 1.68
C SER A 108 29.35 -9.82 0.31
N GLU A 109 29.91 -9.28 -0.78
CA GLU A 109 29.45 -9.60 -2.15
C GLU A 109 29.49 -11.10 -2.46
N LYS A 110 30.49 -11.81 -1.91
CA LYS A 110 30.62 -13.26 -2.10
C LYS A 110 29.49 -14.02 -1.40
N GLU A 111 29.26 -13.71 -0.12
CA GLU A 111 28.20 -14.34 0.68
C GLU A 111 26.82 -14.03 0.11
N LEU A 112 26.59 -12.79 -0.32
CA LEU A 112 25.34 -12.37 -0.96
C LEU A 112 25.02 -13.28 -2.15
N LYS A 113 25.96 -13.43 -3.09
CA LYS A 113 25.77 -14.26 -4.29
C LYS A 113 25.51 -15.73 -3.95
N GLU A 114 26.23 -16.28 -2.97
CA GLU A 114 26.06 -17.67 -2.54
C GLU A 114 24.68 -17.93 -1.92
N TYR A 115 24.25 -17.08 -0.98
CA TYR A 115 22.97 -17.24 -0.32
C TYR A 115 21.79 -16.95 -1.24
N LEU A 116 21.93 -15.96 -2.14
CA LEU A 116 20.89 -15.59 -3.08
C LEU A 116 20.47 -16.77 -3.98
N VAL A 117 21.43 -17.57 -4.46
CA VAL A 117 21.15 -18.80 -5.23
C VAL A 117 20.26 -19.77 -4.45
N SER A 118 20.45 -19.86 -3.13
CA SER A 118 19.60 -20.69 -2.27
C SER A 118 18.21 -20.10 -2.07
N MET A 119 18.11 -18.76 -1.95
CA MET A 119 16.82 -18.06 -1.81
C MET A 119 15.96 -18.20 -3.07
N CYS A 120 16.56 -18.12 -4.26
CA CYS A 120 15.87 -18.26 -5.56
C CYS A 120 14.99 -19.51 -5.65
N ARG A 121 15.37 -20.60 -4.95
CA ARG A 121 14.63 -21.87 -4.98
C ARG A 121 13.20 -21.80 -4.43
N PHE A 122 12.85 -20.75 -3.69
CA PHE A 122 11.53 -20.65 -3.06
C PHE A 122 10.86 -19.27 -3.21
N LEU A 123 11.39 -18.38 -4.06
CA LEU A 123 10.78 -17.04 -4.24
C LEU A 123 9.35 -17.10 -4.78
N ALA A 124 9.00 -18.15 -5.53
CA ALA A 124 7.62 -18.40 -5.96
C ALA A 124 6.68 -18.82 -4.81
N ASP A 125 7.18 -19.32 -3.67
CA ASP A 125 6.36 -19.79 -2.55
C ASP A 125 5.86 -18.60 -1.70
N ARG A 126 4.56 -18.32 -1.81
CA ARG A 126 3.86 -17.24 -1.06
C ARG A 126 4.02 -17.32 0.45
N ARG A 127 4.21 -18.51 1.03
CA ARG A 127 4.36 -18.69 2.49
C ARG A 127 5.76 -18.34 2.99
N ARG A 128 6.78 -18.49 2.13
CA ARG A 128 8.18 -18.26 2.45
C ARG A 128 8.70 -16.92 1.92
N ALA A 129 8.10 -16.42 0.85
CA ALA A 129 8.40 -15.15 0.21
C ALA A 129 7.10 -14.33 0.00
N PRO A 130 6.62 -13.65 1.06
CA PRO A 130 5.57 -12.64 0.95
C PRO A 130 5.95 -11.55 -0.05
N LEU A 131 4.96 -10.91 -0.70
CA LEU A 131 5.20 -9.83 -1.68
C LEU A 131 5.99 -8.67 -1.08
N SER A 132 5.71 -8.29 0.16
CA SER A 132 6.44 -7.23 0.87
C SER A 132 7.93 -7.54 1.02
N ASP A 133 8.30 -8.79 1.28
CA ASP A 133 9.69 -9.20 1.39
C ASP A 133 10.37 -9.26 0.01
N LEU A 134 9.65 -9.66 -1.04
CA LEU A 134 10.15 -9.62 -2.42
C LEU A 134 10.42 -8.19 -2.89
N GLN A 135 9.52 -7.25 -2.58
CA GLN A 135 9.72 -5.84 -2.87
C GLN A 135 10.95 -5.29 -2.14
N ARG A 136 11.08 -5.58 -0.84
CA ARG A 136 12.26 -5.20 -0.04
C ARG A 136 13.56 -5.84 -0.58
N LEU A 137 13.49 -7.07 -1.07
CA LEU A 137 14.62 -7.75 -1.70
C LEU A 137 15.11 -6.96 -2.93
N ILE A 138 14.22 -6.63 -3.87
CA ILE A 138 14.56 -5.84 -5.08
C ILE A 138 15.22 -4.52 -4.67
N SER A 139 14.60 -3.81 -3.72
CA SER A 139 15.09 -2.53 -3.20
C SER A 139 16.51 -2.62 -2.62
N LYS A 140 16.81 -3.66 -1.81
CA LYS A 140 18.12 -3.83 -1.17
C LYS A 140 19.22 -4.37 -2.09
N LEU A 141 18.85 -5.06 -3.17
CA LEU A 141 19.81 -5.57 -4.14
C LEU A 141 20.23 -4.51 -5.16
N HIS A 142 19.48 -3.40 -5.24
CA HIS A 142 19.86 -2.24 -6.01
C HIS A 142 21.27 -1.75 -5.63
N GLY A 143 22.10 -1.44 -6.64
CA GLY A 143 23.48 -1.01 -6.46
C GLY A 143 24.47 -2.13 -6.12
N ARG A 144 24.00 -3.34 -5.79
CA ARG A 144 24.84 -4.52 -5.54
C ARG A 144 24.82 -5.53 -6.69
N LEU A 145 23.69 -5.62 -7.40
CA LEU A 145 23.53 -6.49 -8.56
C LEU A 145 23.30 -5.69 -9.84
N ASP A 146 23.88 -6.18 -10.93
CA ASP A 146 23.54 -5.73 -12.27
C ASP A 146 22.20 -6.31 -12.74
N LEU A 147 21.72 -5.85 -13.90
CA LEU A 147 20.46 -6.29 -14.48
C LEU A 147 20.46 -7.77 -14.88
N ALA A 148 21.61 -8.36 -15.22
CA ALA A 148 21.69 -9.77 -15.61
C ALA A 148 21.55 -10.71 -14.41
N ASP A 149 22.13 -10.33 -13.26
CA ASP A 149 21.90 -11.04 -12.00
C ASP A 149 20.47 -10.82 -11.49
N MET A 150 19.91 -9.62 -11.63
CA MET A 150 18.51 -9.34 -11.30
C MET A 150 17.53 -10.18 -12.15
N ALA A 151 17.80 -10.36 -13.45
CA ALA A 151 16.99 -11.17 -14.34
C ALA A 151 16.79 -12.61 -13.83
N LYS A 152 17.84 -13.22 -13.25
CA LYS A 152 17.77 -14.58 -12.68
C LYS A 152 16.83 -14.65 -11.46
N ILE A 153 16.79 -13.59 -10.67
CA ILE A 153 15.90 -13.49 -9.50
C ILE A 153 14.46 -13.36 -9.97
N LEU A 154 14.22 -12.46 -10.93
CA LEU A 154 12.90 -12.25 -11.51
C LEU A 154 12.37 -13.51 -12.20
N ASP A 155 13.23 -14.27 -12.88
CA ASP A 155 12.84 -15.56 -13.45
C ASP A 155 12.38 -16.55 -12.38
N SER A 156 13.11 -16.59 -11.25
CA SER A 156 12.79 -17.46 -10.10
C SER A 156 11.47 -17.11 -9.40
N CYS A 157 10.94 -15.90 -9.60
CA CYS A 157 9.65 -15.46 -9.10
C CYS A 157 8.71 -14.97 -10.20
N PHE A 158 8.89 -15.40 -11.46
CA PHE A 158 8.17 -14.84 -12.61
C PHE A 158 6.65 -14.86 -12.43
N SER A 159 6.10 -15.98 -11.94
CA SER A 159 4.66 -16.14 -11.70
C SER A 159 4.09 -15.16 -10.67
N ARG A 160 4.96 -14.53 -9.86
CA ARG A 160 4.60 -13.55 -8.84
C ARG A 160 4.65 -12.11 -9.38
N LEU A 161 5.27 -11.86 -10.54
CA LEU A 161 5.37 -10.51 -11.11
C LEU A 161 4.01 -9.96 -11.57
N LEU A 162 3.04 -10.85 -11.80
CA LEU A 162 1.66 -10.51 -12.13
C LEU A 162 0.72 -10.53 -10.91
N ASP A 163 1.22 -10.83 -9.71
CA ASP A 163 0.38 -10.78 -8.49
C ASP A 163 0.06 -9.33 -8.09
N SER A 164 0.95 -8.36 -8.44
CA SER A 164 0.81 -6.95 -8.07
C SER A 164 1.81 -6.08 -8.86
N PRO A 165 1.47 -4.82 -9.20
CA PRO A 165 2.41 -3.88 -9.83
C PRO A 165 3.64 -3.57 -8.97
N CYS A 166 3.57 -3.72 -7.64
CA CYS A 166 4.58 -3.22 -6.71
C CYS A 166 6.00 -3.79 -6.94
N LEU A 167 6.12 -5.02 -7.46
CA LEU A 167 7.42 -5.63 -7.75
C LEU A 167 8.09 -4.97 -8.96
N LEU A 168 7.31 -4.70 -10.00
CA LEU A 168 7.81 -4.05 -11.21
C LEU A 168 8.05 -2.56 -10.98
N GLU A 169 7.20 -1.91 -10.18
CA GLU A 169 7.43 -0.53 -9.73
C GLU A 169 8.76 -0.39 -8.99
N GLU A 170 9.04 -1.28 -8.03
CA GLU A 170 10.30 -1.22 -7.28
C GLU A 170 11.50 -1.51 -8.19
N LEU A 171 11.34 -2.41 -9.17
CA LEU A 171 12.37 -2.67 -10.19
C LEU A 171 12.64 -1.41 -11.05
N CYS A 172 11.59 -0.79 -11.60
CA CYS A 172 11.69 0.43 -12.41
C CYS A 172 12.21 1.62 -11.61
N LYS A 173 11.85 1.72 -10.32
CA LYS A 173 12.39 2.72 -9.40
C LYS A 173 13.88 2.53 -9.15
N ALA A 174 14.32 1.27 -8.98
CA ALA A 174 15.72 0.94 -8.73
C ALA A 174 16.60 1.07 -9.98
N TYR A 175 16.15 0.59 -11.14
CA TYR A 175 17.00 0.47 -12.34
C TYR A 175 16.63 1.43 -13.48
N GLY A 176 15.61 2.28 -13.28
CA GLY A 176 15.10 3.22 -14.27
C GLY A 176 13.85 2.71 -14.98
N GLN A 177 13.04 3.65 -15.48
CA GLN A 177 11.72 3.36 -16.08
C GLN A 177 11.81 2.43 -17.31
N ASP A 178 12.91 2.51 -18.06
CA ASP A 178 13.14 1.69 -19.26
C ASP A 178 13.93 0.40 -18.99
N CYS A 179 14.14 0.00 -17.72
CA CYS A 179 15.01 -1.13 -17.40
C CYS A 179 14.56 -2.45 -18.08
N LEU A 180 13.25 -2.66 -18.24
CA LEU A 180 12.69 -3.85 -18.89
C LEU A 180 12.98 -3.92 -20.39
N ASN A 181 13.36 -2.82 -21.04
CA ASN A 181 13.82 -2.81 -22.43
C ASN A 181 15.30 -3.21 -22.55
N HIS A 182 16.01 -3.40 -21.45
CA HIS A 182 17.42 -3.80 -21.46
C HIS A 182 17.57 -5.25 -21.97
N PRO A 183 18.58 -5.58 -22.80
CA PRO A 183 18.74 -6.93 -23.36
C PRO A 183 18.81 -8.05 -22.33
N ALA A 184 19.31 -7.77 -21.12
CA ALA A 184 19.36 -8.75 -20.03
C ALA A 184 17.97 -9.15 -19.49
N LEU A 185 16.95 -8.32 -19.70
CA LEU A 185 15.58 -8.55 -19.25
C LEU A 185 14.62 -8.89 -20.39
N SER A 186 15.10 -9.08 -21.63
CA SER A 186 14.24 -9.27 -22.79
C SER A 186 13.32 -10.49 -22.67
N ASP A 187 13.82 -11.63 -22.16
CA ASP A 187 12.98 -12.81 -21.95
C ASP A 187 11.85 -12.55 -20.95
N ILE A 188 12.16 -11.89 -19.84
CA ILE A 188 11.18 -11.51 -18.81
C ILE A 188 10.15 -10.53 -19.40
N HIS A 189 10.62 -9.51 -20.13
CA HIS A 189 9.77 -8.55 -20.81
C HIS A 189 8.81 -9.24 -21.79
N ASP A 190 9.32 -10.10 -22.68
CA ASP A 190 8.52 -10.72 -23.72
C ASP A 190 7.47 -11.67 -23.13
N ARG A 191 7.84 -12.42 -22.09
CA ARG A 191 6.90 -13.27 -21.36
C ARG A 191 5.84 -12.45 -20.63
N LEU A 192 6.21 -11.35 -19.98
CA LEU A 192 5.25 -10.44 -19.34
C LEU A 192 4.30 -9.83 -20.37
N ALA A 193 4.81 -9.38 -21.53
CA ALA A 193 4.00 -8.82 -22.60
C ALA A 193 2.94 -9.82 -23.10
N VAL A 194 3.33 -11.09 -23.28
CA VAL A 194 2.40 -12.17 -23.67
C VAL A 194 1.33 -12.40 -22.61
N GLU A 195 1.70 -12.47 -21.33
CA GLU A 195 0.73 -12.71 -20.25
C GLU A 195 -0.20 -11.52 -20.03
N ILE A 196 0.29 -10.28 -20.12
CA ILE A 196 -0.53 -9.06 -20.05
C ILE A 196 -1.55 -9.02 -21.20
N THR A 197 -1.11 -9.34 -22.43
CA THR A 197 -2.00 -9.38 -23.60
C THR A 197 -3.14 -10.39 -23.42
N LYS A 198 -2.89 -11.52 -22.76
CA LYS A 198 -3.94 -12.50 -22.44
C LYS A 198 -4.84 -12.02 -21.30
N ALA A 199 -4.22 -11.47 -20.26
CA ALA A 199 -4.88 -11.09 -19.02
C ALA A 199 -5.86 -9.93 -19.18
N VAL A 200 -5.62 -8.99 -20.11
CA VAL A 200 -6.53 -7.85 -20.34
C VAL A 200 -7.94 -8.28 -20.81
N SER A 201 -8.08 -9.48 -21.37
CA SER A 201 -9.38 -10.07 -21.77
C SER A 201 -9.83 -11.20 -20.85
N HIS A 202 -9.23 -11.33 -19.66
CA HIS A 202 -9.56 -12.38 -18.71
C HIS A 202 -10.98 -12.19 -18.16
N SER A 203 -11.67 -13.28 -17.80
CA SER A 203 -13.04 -13.22 -17.26
C SER A 203 -13.09 -12.58 -15.87
N ASP A 204 -12.11 -12.91 -15.03
CA ASP A 204 -11.91 -12.30 -13.71
C ASP A 204 -11.44 -10.85 -13.84
N TRP A 205 -12.16 -9.93 -13.20
CA TRP A 205 -11.86 -8.51 -13.23
C TRP A 205 -10.62 -8.16 -12.40
N GLU A 206 -10.30 -8.91 -11.33
CA GLU A 206 -9.13 -8.64 -10.50
C GLU A 206 -7.84 -8.84 -11.31
N ILE A 207 -7.85 -9.82 -12.21
CA ILE A 207 -6.73 -10.09 -13.13
C ILE A 207 -6.61 -8.96 -14.16
N ARG A 208 -7.73 -8.52 -14.76
CA ARG A 208 -7.72 -7.39 -15.71
C ARG A 208 -7.21 -6.11 -15.02
N ASP A 209 -7.71 -5.82 -13.83
CA ASP A 209 -7.34 -4.65 -13.04
C ASP A 209 -5.84 -4.65 -12.74
N THR A 210 -5.31 -5.78 -12.24
CA THR A 210 -3.89 -5.94 -11.93
C THR A 210 -3.00 -5.67 -13.14
N VAL A 211 -3.35 -6.17 -14.33
CA VAL A 211 -2.50 -5.95 -15.51
C VAL A 211 -2.61 -4.54 -16.09
N VAL A 212 -3.76 -3.88 -15.92
CA VAL A 212 -3.89 -2.47 -16.29
C VAL A 212 -3.08 -1.59 -15.33
N GLU A 213 -3.09 -1.89 -14.03
CA GLU A 213 -2.24 -1.22 -13.04
C GLU A 213 -0.74 -1.46 -13.29
N ILE A 214 -0.33 -2.68 -13.69
CA ILE A 214 1.04 -2.96 -14.12
C ILE A 214 1.45 -2.07 -15.29
N ALA A 215 0.58 -1.91 -16.29
CA ALA A 215 0.87 -1.05 -17.43
C ALA A 215 0.83 0.45 -17.08
N ALA A 216 0.06 0.86 -16.07
CA ALA A 216 0.12 2.22 -15.54
C ALA A 216 1.50 2.50 -14.93
N ALA A 217 1.96 1.59 -14.08
CA ALA A 217 3.26 1.63 -13.41
C ALA A 217 4.46 1.48 -14.35
N VAL A 218 4.32 0.66 -15.39
CA VAL A 218 5.39 0.27 -16.32
C VAL A 218 4.97 0.61 -17.75
N PRO A 219 5.32 1.81 -18.26
CA PRO A 219 4.77 2.33 -19.50
C PRO A 219 5.01 1.45 -20.74
N CYS A 220 6.09 0.67 -20.79
CA CYS A 220 6.40 -0.19 -21.94
C CYS A 220 5.35 -1.28 -22.18
N PHE A 221 4.52 -1.63 -21.18
CA PHE A 221 3.45 -2.62 -21.32
C PHE A 221 2.09 -2.03 -21.73
N ARG A 222 1.91 -0.71 -21.73
CA ARG A 222 0.63 -0.10 -22.16
C ARG A 222 0.16 -0.50 -23.55
N PRO A 223 1.02 -0.63 -24.57
CA PRO A 223 0.59 -1.11 -25.89
C PRO A 223 -0.06 -2.49 -25.86
N MET A 224 0.26 -3.33 -24.86
CA MET A 224 -0.27 -4.69 -24.73
C MET A 224 -1.71 -4.72 -24.21
N LEU A 225 -2.20 -3.61 -23.64
CA LEU A 225 -3.60 -3.46 -23.24
C LEU A 225 -4.54 -3.27 -24.45
N GLY A 226 -3.99 -2.95 -25.62
CA GLY A 226 -4.78 -2.55 -26.78
C GLY A 226 -5.43 -1.17 -26.59
N PRO A 227 -6.56 -0.89 -27.28
CA PRO A 227 -7.22 0.40 -27.18
C PRO A 227 -7.85 0.58 -25.78
N LEU A 228 -7.43 1.64 -25.07
CA LEU A 228 -7.88 1.91 -23.69
C LEU A 228 -9.30 2.49 -23.62
N ILE A 229 -9.73 3.28 -24.61
CA ILE A 229 -11.08 3.90 -24.60
C ILE A 229 -12.20 2.86 -24.47
N PRO A 230 -12.19 1.73 -25.20
CA PRO A 230 -13.13 0.63 -24.97
C PRO A 230 -13.13 0.09 -23.54
N LEU A 231 -11.96 -0.05 -22.91
CA LEU A 231 -11.87 -0.49 -21.51
C LEU A 231 -12.54 0.53 -20.59
N VAL A 232 -12.24 1.82 -20.75
CA VAL A 232 -12.85 2.91 -19.97
C VAL A 232 -14.37 2.97 -20.13
N ARG A 233 -14.91 2.64 -21.30
CA ARG A 233 -16.35 2.78 -21.57
C ARG A 233 -17.18 1.54 -21.26
N PHE A 234 -16.59 0.35 -21.40
CA PHE A 234 -17.36 -0.88 -21.52
C PHE A 234 -16.90 -2.02 -20.62
N ASP A 235 -15.77 -1.89 -19.90
CA ASP A 235 -15.41 -2.93 -18.93
C ASP A 235 -16.46 -2.97 -17.81
N PRO A 236 -16.96 -4.16 -17.43
CA PRO A 236 -17.96 -4.28 -16.38
C PRO A 236 -17.45 -3.84 -14.99
N SER A 237 -16.13 -3.88 -14.75
CA SER A 237 -15.55 -3.51 -13.46
C SER A 237 -15.19 -2.03 -13.41
N PRO A 238 -15.68 -1.28 -12.41
CA PRO A 238 -15.31 0.13 -12.25
C PRO A 238 -13.81 0.32 -11.98
N TYR A 239 -13.17 -0.64 -11.32
CA TYR A 239 -11.72 -0.59 -11.05
C TYR A 239 -10.91 -0.65 -12.34
N VAL A 240 -11.27 -1.55 -13.27
CA VAL A 240 -10.63 -1.66 -14.58
C VAL A 240 -10.87 -0.40 -15.41
N ARG A 241 -12.10 0.13 -15.43
CA ARG A 241 -12.41 1.40 -16.13
C ARG A 241 -11.55 2.55 -15.60
N ALA A 242 -11.44 2.68 -14.28
CA ALA A 242 -10.64 3.71 -13.63
C ALA A 242 -9.13 3.55 -13.88
N ALA A 243 -8.60 2.33 -13.78
CA ALA A 243 -7.21 2.02 -14.10
C ALA A 243 -6.86 2.34 -15.56
N ALA A 244 -7.75 1.99 -16.49
CA ALA A 244 -7.57 2.30 -17.91
C ALA A 244 -7.60 3.81 -18.18
N LEU A 245 -8.45 4.55 -17.46
CA LEU A 245 -8.49 6.01 -17.55
C LEU A 245 -7.21 6.65 -16.99
N ARG A 246 -6.67 6.13 -15.88
CA ARG A 246 -5.34 6.54 -15.35
C ARG A 246 -4.24 6.36 -16.39
N CYS A 247 -4.22 5.24 -17.10
CA CYS A 247 -3.27 5.01 -18.21
C CYS A 247 -3.38 6.10 -19.30
N LEU A 248 -4.59 6.47 -19.73
CA LEU A 248 -4.80 7.55 -20.69
C LEU A 248 -4.32 8.91 -20.17
N ILE A 249 -4.55 9.21 -18.89
CA ILE A 249 -4.10 10.46 -18.25
C ILE A 249 -2.58 10.56 -18.20
N LEU A 250 -1.89 9.45 -17.89
CA LEU A 250 -0.43 9.39 -17.91
C LEU A 250 0.15 9.64 -19.32
N ASP A 251 -0.63 9.34 -20.35
CA ASP A 251 -0.32 9.59 -21.76
C ASP A 251 -1.07 10.81 -22.34
N SER A 252 -1.56 11.71 -21.47
CA SER A 252 -2.40 12.87 -21.85
C SER A 252 -1.80 13.75 -22.95
N LYS A 253 -0.47 13.80 -23.07
CA LYS A 253 0.23 14.50 -24.17
C LYS A 253 -0.17 14.01 -25.57
N TYR A 254 -0.67 12.78 -25.68
CA TYR A 254 -1.15 12.19 -26.93
C TYR A 254 -2.68 12.27 -27.10
N HIS A 255 -3.41 12.76 -26.09
CA HIS A 255 -4.87 12.76 -26.03
C HIS A 255 -5.46 14.12 -25.62
N GLN A 256 -4.73 15.22 -25.87
CA GLN A 256 -5.07 16.56 -25.34
C GLN A 256 -6.50 17.01 -25.69
N ASP A 257 -6.97 16.69 -26.89
CA ASP A 257 -8.28 17.12 -27.40
C ASP A 257 -9.41 16.12 -27.18
N GLU A 258 -9.12 14.89 -26.76
CA GLU A 258 -10.12 13.82 -26.59
C GLU A 258 -10.34 13.46 -25.12
N LEU A 259 -9.28 13.58 -24.30
CA LEU A 259 -9.29 13.17 -22.91
C LEU A 259 -10.23 14.01 -22.03
N PRO A 260 -10.30 15.36 -22.16
CA PRO A 260 -11.27 16.15 -21.41
C PRO A 260 -12.73 15.78 -21.72
N GLN A 261 -13.06 15.53 -22.99
CA GLN A 261 -14.41 15.09 -23.42
C GLN A 261 -14.73 13.69 -22.90
N LEU A 262 -13.74 12.79 -22.88
CA LEU A 262 -13.89 11.46 -22.28
C LEU A 262 -14.16 11.58 -20.77
N CYS A 263 -13.39 12.41 -20.06
CA CYS A 263 -13.58 12.64 -18.63
C CYS A 263 -14.94 13.28 -18.34
N GLU A 264 -15.37 14.28 -19.12
CA GLU A 264 -16.72 14.85 -19.06
C GLU A 264 -17.77 13.74 -19.20
N SER A 265 -17.65 12.89 -20.22
CA SER A 265 -18.58 11.78 -20.45
C SER A 265 -18.60 10.78 -19.29
N VAL A 266 -17.44 10.47 -18.70
CA VAL A 266 -17.33 9.53 -17.57
C VAL A 266 -18.04 10.12 -16.34
N VAL A 267 -17.82 11.39 -15.99
CA VAL A 267 -18.50 12.03 -14.86
C VAL A 267 -20.02 12.05 -15.07
N LEU A 268 -20.47 12.32 -16.30
CA LEU A 268 -21.91 12.42 -16.60
C LEU A 268 -22.63 11.08 -16.64
N LEU A 269 -21.95 10.00 -17.06
CA LEU A 269 -22.60 8.75 -17.48
C LEU A 269 -22.18 7.51 -16.68
N ASP A 270 -21.00 7.48 -16.06
CA ASP A 270 -20.56 6.31 -15.31
C ASP A 270 -21.40 6.14 -14.03
N ALA A 271 -21.84 4.92 -13.77
CA ALA A 271 -22.68 4.61 -12.61
C ALA A 271 -21.85 4.51 -11.32
N ASP A 272 -20.56 4.19 -11.42
CA ASP A 272 -19.69 3.95 -10.29
C ASP A 272 -18.80 5.17 -9.98
N ALA A 273 -18.53 5.41 -8.69
CA ALA A 273 -17.75 6.57 -8.26
C ALA A 273 -16.28 6.51 -8.68
N GLU A 274 -15.66 5.33 -8.71
CA GLU A 274 -14.22 5.17 -8.93
C GLU A 274 -13.74 5.75 -10.28
N PRO A 275 -14.37 5.46 -11.45
CA PRO A 275 -14.05 6.14 -12.70
C PRO A 275 -14.35 7.66 -12.67
N ARG A 276 -15.46 8.07 -12.04
CA ARG A 276 -15.83 9.50 -11.93
C ARG A 276 -14.81 10.28 -11.13
N LEU A 277 -14.27 9.72 -10.05
CA LEU A 277 -13.20 10.31 -9.24
C LEU A 277 -11.92 10.52 -10.04
N VAL A 278 -11.52 9.53 -10.85
CA VAL A 278 -10.34 9.68 -11.73
C VAL A 278 -10.58 10.77 -12.78
N ALA A 279 -11.76 10.79 -13.40
CA ALA A 279 -12.12 11.77 -14.42
C ALA A 279 -12.17 13.20 -13.88
N ILE A 280 -12.83 13.42 -12.74
CA ILE A 280 -12.98 14.76 -12.17
C ILE A 280 -11.66 15.31 -11.66
N ARG A 281 -10.77 14.47 -11.09
CA ARG A 281 -9.41 14.87 -10.70
C ARG A 281 -8.56 15.28 -11.90
N HIS A 282 -8.74 14.62 -13.05
CA HIS A 282 -8.06 15.05 -14.28
C HIS A 282 -8.52 16.44 -14.71
N LEU A 283 -9.84 16.68 -14.74
CA LEU A 283 -10.39 17.99 -15.08
C LEU A 283 -9.89 19.08 -14.12
N GLN A 284 -9.85 18.77 -12.81
CA GLN A 284 -9.34 19.65 -11.76
C GLN A 284 -7.85 20.01 -11.91
N SER A 285 -7.04 19.10 -12.47
CA SER A 285 -5.58 19.30 -12.55
C SER A 285 -5.17 20.54 -13.37
N ASP A 286 -6.03 21.01 -14.28
CA ASP A 286 -5.88 22.25 -15.04
C ASP A 286 -7.25 22.89 -15.29
N VAL A 287 -7.85 23.43 -14.23
CA VAL A 287 -9.20 24.02 -14.26
C VAL A 287 -9.36 25.07 -15.37
N ALA A 288 -8.33 25.89 -15.60
CA ALA A 288 -8.40 26.96 -16.59
C ALA A 288 -8.53 26.41 -18.02
N LYS A 289 -7.80 25.34 -18.36
CA LYS A 289 -7.95 24.69 -19.68
C LYS A 289 -9.23 23.89 -19.81
N ASN A 290 -9.71 23.30 -18.71
CA ASN A 290 -10.87 22.42 -18.70
C ASN A 290 -12.18 23.14 -18.35
N ILE A 291 -12.17 24.47 -18.25
CA ILE A 291 -13.27 25.25 -17.65
C ILE A 291 -14.63 24.97 -18.28
N GLN A 292 -14.68 24.81 -19.61
CA GLN A 292 -15.92 24.48 -20.32
C GLN A 292 -16.46 23.10 -19.93
N HIS A 293 -15.58 22.10 -19.80
CA HIS A 293 -15.96 20.75 -19.38
C HIS A 293 -16.43 20.73 -17.92
N ILE A 294 -15.72 21.47 -17.05
CA ILE A 294 -16.05 21.61 -15.63
C ILE A 294 -17.43 22.24 -15.45
N PHE A 295 -17.73 23.31 -16.20
CA PHE A 295 -19.06 23.92 -16.18
C PHE A 295 -20.17 22.95 -16.59
N ARG A 296 -19.92 22.10 -17.61
CA ARG A 296 -20.92 21.12 -18.08
C ARG A 296 -21.19 20.00 -17.09
N ILE A 297 -20.18 19.55 -16.35
CA ILE A 297 -20.36 18.48 -15.36
C ILE A 297 -20.92 18.98 -14.03
N LEU A 298 -20.87 20.29 -13.76
CA LEU A 298 -21.21 20.88 -12.47
C LEU A 298 -22.53 20.35 -11.89
N PRO A 299 -23.69 20.40 -12.58
CA PRO A 299 -24.96 19.95 -12.01
C PRO A 299 -24.92 18.48 -11.60
N LYS A 300 -24.24 17.64 -12.40
CA LYS A 300 -24.17 16.21 -12.14
C LYS A 300 -23.18 15.85 -11.03
N ALA A 301 -22.04 16.54 -10.99
CA ALA A 301 -20.96 16.26 -10.04
C ALA A 301 -21.28 16.79 -8.63
N ILE A 302 -22.05 17.87 -8.50
CA ILE A 302 -22.46 18.41 -7.19
C ILE A 302 -23.59 17.58 -6.55
N GLU A 303 -24.46 16.98 -7.37
CA GLU A 303 -25.49 16.00 -6.99
C GLU A 303 -24.93 14.57 -6.79
N ASP A 304 -23.63 14.34 -7.02
CA ASP A 304 -23.06 13.00 -6.96
C ASP A 304 -23.30 12.35 -5.59
N THR A 305 -23.47 11.03 -5.55
CA THR A 305 -23.63 10.28 -4.31
C THR A 305 -22.30 10.08 -3.55
N ASP A 306 -21.17 10.33 -4.20
CA ASP A 306 -19.83 10.24 -3.61
C ASP A 306 -19.34 11.60 -3.12
N ASP A 307 -19.15 11.74 -1.80
CA ASP A 307 -18.75 12.99 -1.14
C ASP A 307 -17.44 13.58 -1.69
N GLU A 308 -16.52 12.75 -2.18
CA GLU A 308 -15.25 13.24 -2.73
C GLU A 308 -15.45 13.88 -4.11
N VAL A 309 -16.29 13.29 -4.98
CA VAL A 309 -16.68 13.92 -6.26
C VAL A 309 -17.33 15.28 -5.99
N ARG A 310 -18.29 15.34 -5.05
CA ARG A 310 -19.00 16.57 -4.69
C ARG A 310 -18.04 17.66 -4.20
N ARG A 311 -17.11 17.30 -3.30
CA ARG A 311 -16.10 18.24 -2.76
C ARG A 311 -15.16 18.76 -3.84
N ILE A 312 -14.65 17.89 -4.70
CA ILE A 312 -13.79 18.32 -5.83
C ILE A 312 -14.55 19.29 -6.73
N MET A 313 -15.84 19.06 -6.98
CA MET A 313 -16.66 19.99 -7.76
C MET A 313 -16.78 21.35 -7.08
N VAL A 314 -17.12 21.39 -5.78
CA VAL A 314 -17.21 22.64 -5.01
C VAL A 314 -15.88 23.40 -5.02
N ASP A 315 -14.74 22.71 -4.92
CA ASP A 315 -13.41 23.31 -4.95
C ASP A 315 -13.06 23.98 -6.30
N MET A 316 -13.66 23.53 -7.40
CA MET A 316 -13.47 24.12 -8.73
C MET A 316 -14.40 25.32 -9.01
N CYS A 317 -15.52 25.44 -8.30
CA CYS A 317 -16.53 26.49 -8.49
C CYS A 317 -16.01 27.94 -8.36
N PRO A 318 -15.05 28.28 -7.47
CA PRO A 318 -14.48 29.62 -7.42
C PRO A 318 -13.90 30.10 -8.77
N VAL A 319 -13.32 29.19 -9.56
CA VAL A 319 -12.78 29.53 -10.89
C VAL A 319 -13.89 29.77 -11.90
N LEU A 320 -14.98 29.00 -11.84
CA LEU A 320 -16.17 29.23 -12.67
C LEU A 320 -16.80 30.59 -12.37
N LEU A 321 -16.90 30.96 -11.07
CA LEU A 321 -17.44 32.24 -10.63
C LEU A 321 -16.58 33.45 -11.04
N ALA A 322 -15.28 33.24 -11.25
CA ALA A 322 -14.37 34.28 -11.72
C ALA A 322 -14.50 34.58 -13.23
N VAL A 323 -15.19 33.72 -13.99
CA VAL A 323 -15.38 33.87 -15.44
C VAL A 323 -16.81 34.33 -15.72
N GLU A 324 -16.94 35.54 -16.27
CA GLU A 324 -18.23 36.21 -16.51
C GLU A 324 -19.24 35.35 -17.27
N GLU A 325 -18.77 34.54 -18.23
CA GLU A 325 -19.59 33.61 -19.02
C GLU A 325 -20.30 32.55 -18.16
N TYR A 326 -19.66 32.06 -17.09
CA TYR A 326 -20.16 30.93 -16.29
C TYR A 326 -20.69 31.35 -14.92
N ALA A 327 -20.39 32.57 -14.47
CA ALA A 327 -20.64 33.00 -13.10
C ALA A 327 -22.13 32.94 -12.71
N ALA A 328 -23.03 33.47 -13.54
CA ALA A 328 -24.45 33.54 -13.20
C ALA A 328 -25.11 32.16 -13.02
N ASP A 329 -24.85 31.24 -13.95
CA ASP A 329 -25.40 29.88 -13.89
C ASP A 329 -24.73 29.05 -12.78
N THR A 330 -23.44 29.27 -12.51
CA THR A 330 -22.74 28.63 -11.39
C THR A 330 -23.33 29.07 -10.05
N VAL A 331 -23.61 30.36 -9.86
CA VAL A 331 -24.28 30.87 -8.64
C VAL A 331 -25.64 30.21 -8.47
N LYS A 332 -26.42 30.15 -9.55
CA LYS A 332 -27.76 29.55 -9.52
C LYS A 332 -27.71 28.10 -9.08
N GLU A 333 -26.80 27.31 -9.64
CA GLU A 333 -26.63 25.91 -9.26
C GLU A 333 -26.22 25.78 -7.79
N LEU A 334 -25.19 26.50 -7.34
CA LEU A 334 -24.70 26.45 -5.96
C LEU A 334 -25.77 26.82 -4.93
N GLN A 335 -26.69 27.73 -5.24
CA GLN A 335 -27.76 28.13 -4.32
C GLN A 335 -28.64 26.95 -3.90
N GLU A 336 -28.83 25.95 -4.77
CA GLU A 336 -29.63 24.75 -4.48
C GLU A 336 -28.99 23.87 -3.40
N TRP A 337 -27.68 24.02 -3.16
CA TRP A 337 -26.88 23.16 -2.29
C TRP A 337 -26.43 23.82 -0.97
N THR A 338 -26.87 25.05 -0.69
CA THR A 338 -26.47 25.82 0.51
C THR A 338 -26.86 25.17 1.85
N GLU A 339 -27.98 24.45 1.85
CA GLU A 339 -28.55 23.73 3.00
C GLU A 339 -28.14 22.25 3.06
N ASP A 340 -27.28 21.80 2.13
CA ASP A 340 -26.78 20.43 2.13
C ASP A 340 -25.90 20.16 3.36
N VAL A 341 -26.12 19.00 4.00
CA VAL A 341 -25.47 18.64 5.27
C VAL A 341 -23.96 18.43 5.12
N GLU A 342 -23.52 17.97 3.95
CA GLU A 342 -22.13 17.59 3.69
C GLU A 342 -21.34 18.72 3.04
N ILE A 343 -21.91 19.33 1.99
CA ILE A 343 -21.21 20.35 1.19
C ILE A 343 -21.71 21.77 1.41
N GLY A 344 -22.87 21.97 2.06
CA GLY A 344 -23.52 23.28 2.13
C GLY A 344 -22.68 24.36 2.81
N ALA A 345 -21.88 24.00 3.81
CA ALA A 345 -20.93 24.93 4.44
C ALA A 345 -19.83 25.40 3.47
N ALA A 346 -19.30 24.49 2.64
CA ALA A 346 -18.30 24.82 1.63
C ALA A 346 -18.91 25.65 0.49
N VAL A 347 -20.12 25.29 0.05
CA VAL A 347 -20.89 26.03 -0.95
C VAL A 347 -21.13 27.48 -0.51
N ARG A 348 -21.60 27.70 0.73
CA ARG A 348 -21.81 29.05 1.28
C ARG A 348 -20.51 29.85 1.36
N ALA A 349 -19.39 29.22 1.71
CA ALA A 349 -18.08 29.85 1.69
C ALA A 349 -17.66 30.28 0.26
N VAL A 350 -17.91 29.43 -0.74
CA VAL A 350 -17.65 29.75 -2.16
C VAL A 350 -18.52 30.92 -2.66
N LEU A 351 -19.77 31.00 -2.21
CA LEU A 351 -20.69 32.11 -2.50
C LEU A 351 -20.36 33.41 -1.72
N GLY A 352 -19.36 33.38 -0.83
CA GLY A 352 -18.94 34.54 -0.05
C GLY A 352 -19.86 34.87 1.13
N GLU A 353 -20.69 33.93 1.57
CA GLU A 353 -21.48 34.11 2.78
C GLU A 353 -20.56 34.13 4.02
N ALA A 354 -20.91 34.97 5.00
CA ALA A 354 -20.22 34.98 6.27
C ALA A 354 -20.31 33.57 6.90
N PRO A 355 -19.23 33.03 7.48
CA PRO A 355 -19.28 31.74 8.14
C PRO A 355 -20.39 31.78 9.18
N ALA A 356 -21.45 31.01 8.97
CA ALA A 356 -22.53 30.92 9.94
C ALA A 356 -21.91 30.55 11.29
N GLU A 357 -22.25 31.31 12.34
CA GLU A 357 -21.93 30.92 13.70
C GLU A 357 -22.46 29.51 13.90
N LYS A 358 -21.55 28.51 13.88
CA LYS A 358 -21.93 27.15 14.24
C LYS A 358 -22.55 27.25 15.63
N PRO A 359 -23.79 26.78 15.87
CA PRO A 359 -24.24 26.58 17.23
C PRO A 359 -23.16 25.75 17.90
N ASN A 360 -22.66 26.23 19.03
CA ASN A 360 -21.47 25.68 19.66
C ASN A 360 -21.71 24.17 19.81
N PRO A 361 -20.84 23.28 19.29
CA PRO A 361 -21.06 21.84 19.38
C PRO A 361 -21.22 21.39 20.85
N VAL A 362 -20.63 22.15 21.78
CA VAL A 362 -20.84 22.00 23.22
C VAL A 362 -22.28 22.33 23.62
N GLU A 363 -22.91 23.37 23.08
CA GLU A 363 -24.32 23.71 23.35
C GLU A 363 -25.28 22.66 22.79
N HIS A 364 -25.00 22.07 21.62
CA HIS A 364 -25.84 21.01 21.05
C HIS A 364 -25.73 19.71 21.87
N ILE A 365 -24.51 19.31 22.25
CA ILE A 365 -24.27 18.18 23.14
C ILE A 365 -24.88 18.43 24.52
N LEU A 366 -24.76 19.64 25.07
CA LEU A 366 -25.39 20.02 26.35
C LEU A 366 -26.92 20.02 26.24
N ALA A 367 -27.49 20.44 25.12
CA ALA A 367 -28.93 20.39 24.89
C ALA A 367 -29.46 18.96 24.79
N GLU A 368 -28.74 18.07 24.09
CA GLU A 368 -29.08 16.64 24.04
C GLU A 368 -28.91 15.96 25.41
N MET A 369 -27.82 16.24 26.13
CA MET A 369 -27.60 15.74 27.49
C MET A 369 -28.68 16.24 28.46
N MET A 370 -29.06 17.52 28.40
CA MET A 370 -30.14 18.07 29.23
C MET A 370 -31.52 17.51 28.86
N SER A 371 -31.77 17.22 27.59
CA SER A 371 -32.99 16.55 27.12
C SER A 371 -33.06 15.10 27.64
N ALA A 372 -31.96 14.34 27.52
CA ALA A 372 -31.85 12.98 28.04
C ALA A 372 -31.93 12.91 29.57
N LEU A 373 -31.43 13.93 30.28
CA LEU A 373 -31.58 14.07 31.73
C LEU A 373 -33.03 14.41 32.12
N ARG A 374 -33.73 15.26 31.34
CA ARG A 374 -35.15 15.57 31.59
C ARG A 374 -36.06 14.35 31.45
N VAL A 375 -35.77 13.45 30.51
CA VAL A 375 -36.54 12.20 30.35
C VAL A 375 -36.36 11.24 31.54
N ASN A 376 -35.24 11.31 32.25
CA ASN A 376 -34.95 10.41 33.38
C ASN A 376 -35.38 10.93 34.77
N ILE A 377 -35.97 12.13 34.86
CA ILE A 377 -36.44 12.69 36.15
C ILE A 377 -37.88 12.26 36.46
N ASP A 378 -38.68 11.88 35.47
CA ASP A 378 -40.05 11.39 35.70
C ASP A 378 -40.13 9.87 35.98
N ASP A 379 -39.05 9.11 35.74
CA ASP A 379 -39.01 7.64 35.93
C ASP A 379 -38.26 7.18 37.20
N THR A 380 -37.76 8.10 38.04
CA THR A 380 -37.22 7.74 39.36
C THR A 380 -38.33 7.73 40.40
N ILE A 381 -39.07 6.61 40.46
CA ILE A 381 -39.88 6.26 41.62
C ILE A 381 -38.92 6.04 42.80
N ASP A 382 -39.02 6.92 43.79
CA ASP A 382 -38.43 6.78 45.12
C ASP A 382 -38.97 5.48 45.76
N CYS A 383 -38.15 4.42 45.76
CA CYS A 383 -38.40 3.22 46.55
C CYS A 383 -37.46 3.21 47.76
N TYR A 384 -38.01 3.59 48.91
CA TYR A 384 -37.52 3.14 50.23
C TYR A 384 -37.65 1.63 50.38
#